data_AF-A0A6C0C375-F1
#
_entry.id   AF-A0A6C0C375-F1
#
_cell.length_a   1.000
_cell.length_b   1.000
_cell.length_c   1.000
_cell.angle_alpha   90.00
_cell.angle_beta   90.00
_cell.angle_gamma   90.00
#
_symmetry.space_group_name_H-M   'P 1'
#
loop_
_entity.id
_entity.type
_entity.pdbx_description
1 polymer ?
#
loop_
_entity_poly.entity_id
_entity_poly.type
_entity_poly.pdbx_seq_one_letter_code
_entity_poly.pdbx_strand_id
1 'polypeptide(L)'
;MSFQENIQKWVALDNKIKQINSETRLLRQQKNEISTDIFDYAETNNLQNAIIEITDGKLKFQQSKSSSPLTFKFIESCLNDCIKNEEQVKMIIKFIKQKREFRYSNDIRRTYK
;
A
#
# COMPACT_ATOMS: atom_id res chain seq x y z
N MET A 1 -3.10 -32.20 -16.88
CA MET A 1 -3.94 -31.04 -17.20
C MET A 1 -3.52 -30.51 -18.54
N SER A 2 -4.46 -30.29 -19.45
CA SER A 2 -4.17 -29.70 -20.76
C SER A 2 -3.86 -28.20 -20.62
N PHE A 3 -3.17 -27.62 -21.61
CA PHE A 3 -2.89 -26.18 -21.65
C PHE A 3 -4.20 -25.37 -21.54
N GLN A 4 -5.24 -25.79 -22.25
CA GLN A 4 -6.56 -25.20 -22.27
C GLN A 4 -7.23 -25.23 -20.89
N GLU A 5 -7.15 -26.35 -20.17
CA GLU A 5 -7.64 -26.46 -18.79
C GLU A 5 -6.91 -25.49 -17.84
N ASN A 6 -5.60 -25.34 -17.99
CA ASN A 6 -4.82 -24.41 -17.16
C ASN A 6 -5.24 -22.96 -17.42
N ILE A 7 -5.47 -22.58 -18.68
CA ILE A 7 -5.97 -21.24 -19.03
C ILE A 7 -7.37 -21.02 -18.46
N GLN A 8 -8.28 -21.98 -18.59
CA GLN A 8 -9.64 -21.88 -18.02
C GLN A 8 -9.61 -21.72 -16.50
N LYS A 9 -8.80 -22.52 -15.80
CA LYS A 9 -8.62 -22.41 -14.35
C LYS A 9 -8.01 -21.08 -13.94
N TRP A 10 -6.99 -20.61 -14.67
CA TRP A 10 -6.37 -19.31 -14.42
C TRP A 10 -7.40 -18.17 -14.54
N VAL A 11 -8.23 -18.17 -15.59
CA VAL A 11 -9.30 -17.16 -15.76
C VAL A 11 -10.36 -17.26 -14.66
N ALA A 12 -10.73 -18.47 -14.24
CA ALA A 12 -11.68 -18.67 -13.15
C ALA A 12 -11.15 -18.12 -11.81
N LEU A 13 -9.87 -18.33 -11.52
CA LEU A 13 -9.19 -17.79 -10.35
C LEU A 13 -9.11 -16.25 -10.41
N ASP A 14 -8.70 -15.69 -11.55
CA ASP A 14 -8.63 -14.23 -11.77
C ASP A 14 -10.00 -13.56 -11.55
N ASN A 15 -11.08 -14.14 -12.09
CA ASN A 15 -12.45 -13.66 -11.85
C ASN A 15 -12.82 -13.66 -10.37
N LYS A 16 -12.51 -14.76 -9.65
CA LYS A 16 -12.83 -14.88 -8.22
C LYS A 16 -12.04 -13.87 -7.39
N ILE A 17 -10.75 -13.67 -7.70
CA ILE A 17 -9.91 -12.65 -7.06
C ILE A 17 -10.49 -11.27 -7.30
N LYS A 18 -10.91 -10.95 -8.53
CA LYS A 18 -11.53 -9.65 -8.85
C LYS A 18 -12.78 -9.40 -8.02
N GLN A 19 -13.65 -10.40 -7.89
CA GLN A 19 -14.86 -10.30 -7.06
C GLN A 19 -14.50 -10.06 -5.59
N ILE A 20 -13.68 -10.92 -4.98
CA ILE A 20 -13.29 -10.80 -3.57
C ILE A 20 -12.61 -9.46 -3.30
N ASN A 21 -11.77 -8.96 -4.22
CA ASN A 21 -11.11 -7.67 -4.07
C ASN A 21 -12.12 -6.50 -4.09
N SER A 22 -13.18 -6.58 -4.88
CA SER A 22 -14.24 -5.57 -4.88
C SER A 22 -15.01 -5.54 -3.57
N GLU A 23 -15.38 -6.71 -3.05
CA GLU A 23 -16.06 -6.86 -1.74
C GLU A 23 -15.15 -6.38 -0.61
N THR A 24 -13.87 -6.80 -0.62
CA THR A 24 -12.86 -6.38 0.35
C THR A 24 -12.66 -4.86 0.33
N ARG A 25 -12.71 -4.23 -0.85
CA ARG A 25 -12.59 -2.78 -0.98
C ARG A 25 -13.77 -2.08 -0.29
N LEU A 26 -14.99 -2.54 -0.49
CA LEU A 26 -16.18 -1.98 0.12
C LEU A 26 -16.15 -2.13 1.66
N LEU A 27 -15.82 -3.33 2.15
CA LEU A 27 -15.69 -3.59 3.58
C LEU A 27 -14.62 -2.72 4.24
N ARG A 28 -13.47 -2.51 3.59
CA ARG A 28 -12.42 -1.61 4.08
C ARG A 28 -12.90 -0.16 4.14
N GLN A 29 -13.66 0.29 3.14
CA GLN A 29 -14.21 1.64 3.13
C GLN A 29 -15.18 1.84 4.30
N GLN A 30 -16.18 0.98 4.44
CA GLN A 30 -17.15 1.05 5.54
C GLN A 30 -16.47 0.98 6.91
N LYS A 31 -15.48 0.08 7.07
CA LYS A 31 -14.68 -0.01 8.29
C LYS A 31 -13.95 1.31 8.59
N ASN A 32 -13.36 1.94 7.58
CA ASN A 32 -12.61 3.20 7.76
C ASN A 32 -13.54 4.37 8.09
N GLU A 33 -14.73 4.43 7.49
CA GLU A 33 -15.77 5.42 7.81
C GLU A 33 -16.14 5.32 9.29
N ILE A 34 -16.55 4.14 9.75
CA ILE A 34 -16.88 3.90 11.17
C ILE A 34 -15.68 4.13 12.09
N SER A 35 -14.46 3.77 11.65
CA SER A 35 -13.25 4.00 12.46
C SER A 35 -13.03 5.48 12.72
N THR A 36 -13.27 6.34 11.72
CA THR A 36 -13.16 7.80 11.86
C THR A 36 -14.13 8.30 12.94
N ASP A 37 -15.40 7.89 12.85
CA ASP A 37 -16.42 8.29 13.84
C ASP A 37 -16.07 7.85 15.27
N ILE A 38 -15.53 6.63 15.42
CA ILE A 38 -15.11 6.11 16.72
C ILE A 38 -13.89 6.90 17.25
N PHE A 39 -12.92 7.23 16.39
CA PHE A 39 -11.76 8.03 16.79
C PHE A 39 -12.18 9.45 17.19
N ASP A 40 -13.06 10.10 16.44
CA ASP A 40 -13.57 11.45 16.74
C ASP A 40 -14.32 11.47 18.08
N TYR A 41 -15.15 10.46 18.33
CA TYR A 41 -15.82 10.28 19.61
C TYR A 41 -14.82 10.06 20.75
N ALA A 42 -13.82 9.20 20.54
CA ALA A 42 -12.81 8.92 21.54
C ALA A 42 -11.97 10.15 21.86
N GLU A 43 -11.66 10.99 20.87
CA GLU A 43 -10.93 12.24 21.07
C GLU A 43 -11.77 13.26 21.85
N THR A 44 -13.02 13.47 21.44
CA THR A 44 -13.95 14.42 22.09
C THR A 44 -14.21 14.07 23.56
N ASN A 45 -14.18 12.78 23.91
CA ASN A 45 -14.45 12.28 25.26
C ASN A 45 -13.19 11.92 26.05
N ASN A 46 -11.99 12.26 25.58
CA ASN A 46 -10.70 11.96 26.23
C ASN A 46 -10.46 10.46 26.50
N LEU A 47 -10.88 9.59 25.58
CA LEU A 47 -10.77 8.13 25.65
C LEU A 47 -9.57 7.56 24.85
N GLN A 48 -8.58 8.39 24.49
CA GLN A 48 -7.47 7.97 23.62
C GLN A 48 -6.59 6.86 24.23
N ASN A 49 -6.62 6.69 25.55
CA ASN A 49 -5.89 5.62 26.25
C ASN A 49 -6.80 4.46 26.70
N ALA A 50 -8.09 4.48 26.35
CA ALA A 50 -9.03 3.45 26.75
C ALA A 50 -8.73 2.10 26.06
N ILE A 51 -8.99 1.03 26.80
CA ILE A 51 -8.98 -0.35 26.29
C ILE A 51 -10.43 -0.84 26.33
N ILE A 52 -10.93 -1.29 25.19
CA ILE A 52 -12.28 -1.85 25.06
C ILE A 52 -12.16 -3.36 24.92
N GLU A 53 -12.63 -4.11 25.90
CA GLU A 53 -12.69 -5.57 25.85
C GLU A 53 -13.87 -6.02 24.97
N ILE A 54 -13.63 -6.96 24.08
CA ILE A 54 -14.61 -7.59 23.19
C ILE A 54 -14.47 -9.12 23.29
N THR A 55 -15.47 -9.86 22.81
CA THR A 55 -15.53 -11.32 22.97
C THR A 55 -14.29 -12.05 22.45
N ASP A 56 -13.62 -11.52 21.41
CA ASP A 56 -12.43 -12.11 20.78
C ASP A 56 -11.12 -11.35 21.06
N GLY A 57 -11.10 -10.42 22.02
CA GLY A 57 -9.88 -9.71 22.39
C GLY A 57 -10.13 -8.29 22.89
N LYS A 58 -9.23 -7.37 22.55
CA LYS A 58 -9.31 -5.98 23.00
C LYS A 58 -8.96 -4.99 21.89
N LEU A 59 -9.63 -3.85 21.92
CA LEU A 59 -9.35 -2.70 21.07
C LEU A 59 -8.63 -1.63 21.89
N LYS A 60 -7.63 -1.01 21.26
CA LYS A 60 -6.92 0.15 21.80
C LYS A 60 -6.80 1.20 20.71
N PHE A 61 -6.92 2.46 21.09
CA PHE A 61 -6.62 3.57 20.20
C PHE A 61 -5.10 3.74 20.14
N GLN A 62 -4.56 3.73 18.92
CA GLN A 62 -3.12 3.88 18.71
C GLN A 62 -2.87 4.71 17.46
N GLN A 63 -1.98 5.69 17.58
CA GLN A 63 -1.38 6.35 16.44
C GLN A 63 -0.13 5.59 16.02
N SER A 64 -0.06 5.17 14.76
CA SER A 64 1.13 4.54 14.17
C SER A 64 1.83 5.54 13.25
N LYS A 65 3.12 5.80 13.50
CA LYS A 65 3.96 6.57 12.56
C LYS A 65 4.53 5.62 11.51
N SER A 66 4.18 5.82 10.25
CA SER A 66 4.84 5.16 9.12
C SER A 66 5.75 6.14 8.39
N SER A 67 7.04 5.83 8.29
CA SER A 67 7.97 6.62 7.48
C SER A 67 7.62 6.46 6.00
N SER A 68 7.64 7.57 5.26
CA SER A 68 7.46 7.53 3.81
C SER A 68 8.56 6.68 3.15
N PRO A 69 8.24 5.96 2.05
CA PRO A 69 9.24 5.19 1.33
C PRO A 69 10.30 6.12 0.74
N LEU A 70 11.55 5.64 0.68
CA LEU A 70 12.64 6.33 0.01
C LEU A 70 12.44 6.32 -1.50
N THR A 71 11.65 7.28 -1.99
CA THR A 71 11.44 7.49 -3.42
C THR A 71 12.62 8.24 -4.02
N PHE A 72 12.87 8.06 -5.32
CA PHE A 72 13.90 8.84 -6.02
C PHE A 72 13.65 10.35 -5.92
N LYS A 73 12.38 10.79 -5.90
CA LYS A 73 12.02 12.20 -5.71
C LYS A 73 12.45 12.72 -4.33
N PHE A 74 12.24 11.91 -3.28
CA PHE A 74 12.65 12.27 -1.93
C PHE A 74 14.17 12.35 -1.83
N ILE A 75 14.89 11.36 -2.37
CA ILE A 75 16.36 11.35 -2.40
C ILE A 75 16.88 12.57 -3.20
N GLU A 76 16.29 12.88 -4.34
CA GLU A 76 16.65 14.04 -5.18
C GLU A 76 16.44 15.36 -4.42
N SER A 77 15.32 15.52 -3.72
CA SER A 77 15.07 16.68 -2.85
C SER A 77 16.15 16.82 -1.79
N CYS A 78 16.43 15.75 -1.04
CA CYS A 78 17.47 15.78 0.00
C CYS A 78 18.86 16.08 -0.57
N LEU A 79 19.17 15.59 -1.78
CA LEU A 79 20.44 15.89 -2.44
C LEU A 79 20.52 17.35 -2.89
N ASN A 80 19.43 17.95 -3.39
CA ASN A 80 19.37 19.37 -3.74
C ASN A 80 19.52 20.28 -2.51
N ASP A 81 19.02 19.86 -1.35
CA ASP A 81 19.18 20.60 -0.10
C ASP A 81 20.66 20.65 0.37
N CYS A 82 21.43 19.62 0.04
CA CYS A 82 22.84 19.48 0.44
C CYS A 82 23.83 19.93 -0.65
N ILE A 83 23.46 19.86 -1.92
CA ILE A 83 24.32 20.10 -3.08
C ILE A 83 23.70 21.20 -3.95
N LYS A 84 24.37 22.36 -4.03
CA LYS A 84 23.90 23.51 -4.83
C LYS A 84 23.89 23.29 -6.33
N ASN A 85 24.64 22.30 -6.82
CA ASN A 85 24.75 21.99 -8.24
C ASN A 85 23.72 20.95 -8.66
N GLU A 86 22.61 21.41 -9.25
CA GLU A 86 21.52 20.54 -9.73
C GLU A 86 21.99 19.48 -10.76
N GLU A 87 22.98 19.80 -11.60
CA GLU A 87 23.49 18.86 -12.60
C GLU A 87 24.22 17.68 -11.93
N GLN A 88 24.93 17.93 -10.83
CA GLN A 88 25.53 16.86 -10.04
C GLN A 88 24.47 15.98 -9.38
N VAL A 89 23.41 16.57 -8.84
CA VAL A 89 22.30 15.81 -8.24
C VAL A 89 21.63 14.91 -9.28
N LYS A 90 21.32 15.43 -10.47
CA LYS A 90 20.78 14.64 -11.58
C LYS A 90 21.71 13.48 -11.97
N MET A 91 23.02 13.72 -12.01
CA MET A 91 24.02 12.69 -12.31
C MET A 91 24.02 11.57 -11.25
N ILE A 92 23.96 11.93 -9.95
CA ILE A 92 23.90 10.97 -8.85
C ILE A 92 22.62 10.12 -8.94
N ILE A 93 21.45 10.75 -9.13
CA ILE A 93 20.18 10.03 -9.27
C ILE A 93 20.22 9.07 -10.48
N LYS A 94 20.79 9.50 -11.60
CA LYS A 94 20.98 8.66 -12.78
C LYS A 94 21.87 7.46 -12.48
N PHE A 95 22.98 7.67 -11.76
CA PHE A 95 23.89 6.61 -11.38
C PHE A 95 23.22 5.57 -10.46
N ILE A 96 22.43 6.01 -9.46
CA ILE A 96 21.68 5.11 -8.58
C ILE A 96 20.68 4.27 -9.40
N LYS A 97 19.96 4.88 -10.35
CA LYS A 97 19.03 4.17 -11.23
C LYS A 97 19.74 3.10 -12.08
N GLN A 98 20.94 3.39 -12.57
CA GLN A 98 21.73 2.45 -13.39
C GLN A 98 22.28 1.27 -12.58
N LYS A 99 22.66 1.49 -11.32
CA LYS A 99 23.20 0.44 -10.45
C LYS A 99 22.14 -0.46 -9.84
N ARG A 100 20.87 -0.06 -9.87
CA ARG A 100 19.78 -0.85 -9.29
C ARG A 100 19.53 -2.10 -10.13
N GLU A 101 19.58 -3.26 -9.50
CA GLU A 101 19.31 -4.54 -10.16
C GLU A 101 17.85 -4.63 -10.59
N PHE A 102 17.63 -5.09 -11.82
CA PHE A 102 16.31 -5.43 -12.33
C PHE A 102 16.16 -6.95 -12.35
N ARG A 103 15.03 -7.43 -11.83
CA ARG A 103 14.62 -8.83 -11.98
C ARG A 103 13.45 -8.88 -12.94
N TYR A 104 13.60 -9.68 -14.00
CA TYR A 104 12.50 -9.97 -14.92
C TYR A 104 11.68 -11.12 -14.36
N SER A 105 10.37 -10.91 -14.23
CA SER A 105 9.41 -11.96 -13.88
C SER A 105 8.40 -12.11 -15.02
N ASN A 106 8.17 -13.35 -15.45
CA ASN A 106 7.11 -13.64 -16.41
C ASN A 106 5.76 -13.63 -15.69
N ASP A 107 4.77 -12.96 -16.26
CA ASP A 107 3.43 -12.84 -15.69
C ASP A 107 2.37 -12.92 -16.80
N ILE A 108 1.18 -13.40 -16.45
CA ILE A 108 0.02 -13.46 -17.34
C ILE A 108 -0.85 -12.24 -17.04
N ARG A 109 -0.97 -11.31 -17.98
CA ARG A 109 -1.79 -10.11 -17.82
C ARG A 109 -3.10 -10.22 -18.59
N ARG A 110 -4.22 -9.96 -17.92
CA ARG A 110 -5.54 -9.82 -18.55
C ARG A 110 -5.88 -8.36 -18.80
N THR A 111 -6.31 -8.04 -20.02
CA THR A 111 -6.84 -6.72 -20.39
C THR A 111 -8.35 -6.83 -20.56
N TYR A 112 -9.10 -5.93 -19.93
CA TYR A 112 -10.56 -5.84 -20.05
C TYR A 112 -10.92 -4.90 -21.22
N LYS A 113 -12.00 -5.20 -21.94
CA LYS A 113 -12.63 -4.26 -22.88
C LYS A 113 -13.62 -3.38 -22.13
#